data_AF-A0A849V8Y5-F1
#
_entry.id   AF-A0A849V8Y5-F1
#
_cell.length_a   1.000
_cell.length_b   1.000
_cell.length_c   1.000
_cell.angle_alpha   90.00
_cell.angle_beta   90.00
_cell.angle_gamma   90.00
#
_symmetry.space_group_name_H-M   'P 1'
#
loop_
_entity.id
_entity.type
_entity.pdbx_description
1 polymer ?
#
loop_
_entity_poly.entity_id
_entity_poly.type
_entity_poly.pdbx_seq_one_letter_code
_entity_poly.pdbx_strand_id
1 'polypeptide(L)'
;MPTNYTVLKDHDTPIKVLFTGYLLTVGIGYMFALIQILLTHGMADGKFGLSVDDIVYSYYGNRSGTVLEQQLNGAMKQNASDQQRFEIIQWVRDGADFDEYKDNGIEKIIQERCVMCHNKEASGIPNFNDFEKLKALTTQDEGATLASLTRGSHIHMFGISFIFMFVGIIFSFSQTTSVKYKCIAIGMPYVFLIADILSWWLTKFFPFFAWLVIFAGMGMAVSFMFMWFTSIMEMWLFKPVYVDGIWTHYQRIKADLDAKGHEGFLSKLPLLVGFMGKSLKQVTAFGTEKWLAIGLPLIRQLLKKPTEK
;
A
#
# COMPACT_ATOMS: atom_id res chain seq x y z
N MET A 1 18.71 11.94 -21.68
CA MET A 1 19.84 12.19 -20.75
C MET A 1 20.11 10.90 -20.01
N PRO A 2 21.36 10.44 -19.88
CA PRO A 2 21.65 9.27 -19.06
C PRO A 2 21.19 9.55 -17.63
N THR A 3 20.39 8.67 -17.06
CA THR A 3 19.94 8.77 -15.67
C THR A 3 21.14 8.56 -14.76
N ASN A 4 21.43 9.50 -13.87
CA ASN A 4 22.52 9.42 -12.87
C ASN A 4 22.29 8.35 -11.79
N TYR A 5 21.31 7.46 -11.96
CA TYR A 5 20.92 6.44 -10.99
C TYR A 5 20.57 5.14 -11.70
N THR A 6 20.86 4.01 -11.05
CA THR A 6 20.47 2.67 -11.52
C THR A 6 18.96 2.52 -11.41
N VAL A 7 18.30 2.04 -12.46
CA VAL A 7 16.85 1.84 -12.46
C VAL A 7 16.48 0.50 -11.82
N LEU A 8 15.24 0.34 -11.34
CA LEU A 8 14.80 -0.87 -10.60
C LEU A 8 15.10 -2.19 -11.33
N LYS A 9 14.86 -2.25 -12.65
CA LYS A 9 15.12 -3.44 -13.47
C LYS A 9 16.61 -3.82 -13.57
N ASP A 10 17.52 -2.87 -13.39
CA ASP A 10 18.97 -3.05 -13.61
C ASP A 10 19.75 -3.15 -12.27
N HIS A 11 19.04 -3.18 -11.13
CA HIS A 11 19.65 -3.43 -9.82
C HIS A 11 20.10 -4.89 -9.63
N ASP A 12 21.12 -5.09 -8.79
CA ASP A 12 21.59 -6.41 -8.39
C ASP A 12 20.51 -7.20 -7.63
N THR A 13 20.57 -8.53 -7.76
CA THR A 13 19.63 -9.46 -7.12
C THR A 13 19.44 -9.24 -5.62
N PRO A 14 20.48 -9.00 -4.80
CA PRO A 14 20.28 -8.76 -3.36
C PRO A 14 19.41 -7.53 -3.06
N ILE A 15 19.54 -6.44 -3.84
CA ILE A 15 18.72 -5.24 -3.65
C ILE A 15 17.28 -5.51 -4.10
N LYS A 16 17.09 -6.20 -5.23
CA LYS A 16 15.75 -6.61 -5.68
C LYS A 16 15.04 -7.48 -4.65
N VAL A 17 15.76 -8.42 -4.03
CA VAL A 17 15.22 -9.27 -2.96
C VAL A 17 14.85 -8.41 -1.74
N LEU A 18 15.71 -7.48 -1.32
CA LEU A 18 15.42 -6.57 -0.21
C LEU A 18 14.15 -5.73 -0.46
N PHE A 19 14.09 -5.05 -1.61
CA PHE A 19 12.95 -4.21 -1.98
C PHE A 19 11.66 -5.02 -2.12
N THR A 20 11.73 -6.18 -2.76
CA THR A 20 10.57 -7.06 -2.91
C THR A 20 10.09 -7.61 -1.57
N GLY A 21 11.01 -8.05 -0.70
CA GLY A 21 10.67 -8.50 0.65
C GLY A 21 9.94 -7.43 1.44
N TYR A 22 10.47 -6.20 1.45
CA TYR A 22 9.82 -5.06 2.09
C TYR A 22 8.42 -4.78 1.51
N LEU A 23 8.29 -4.69 0.17
CA LEU A 23 7.01 -4.42 -0.49
C LEU A 23 5.97 -5.51 -0.23
N LEU A 24 6.37 -6.78 -0.19
CA LEU A 24 5.46 -7.88 0.14
C LEU A 24 5.01 -7.82 1.60
N THR A 25 5.91 -7.59 2.55
CA THR A 25 5.56 -7.46 3.96
C THR A 25 4.60 -6.29 4.20
N VAL A 26 4.87 -5.12 3.60
CA VAL A 26 3.96 -3.97 3.69
C VAL A 26 2.63 -4.24 2.99
N GLY A 27 2.63 -4.92 1.84
CA GLY A 27 1.40 -5.30 1.14
C GLY A 27 0.50 -6.22 1.98
N ILE A 28 1.08 -7.22 2.64
CA ILE A 28 0.36 -8.08 3.59
C ILE A 28 -0.12 -7.25 4.80
N GLY A 29 0.74 -6.41 5.37
CA GLY A 29 0.37 -5.51 6.47
C GLY A 29 -0.81 -4.60 6.12
N TYR A 30 -0.88 -4.11 4.88
CA TYR A 30 -1.98 -3.31 4.38
C TYR A 30 -3.31 -4.11 4.37
N MET A 31 -3.29 -5.39 3.98
CA MET A 31 -4.49 -6.26 4.07
C MET A 31 -4.96 -6.43 5.53
N PHE A 32 -4.03 -6.66 6.47
CA PHE A 32 -4.38 -6.73 7.89
C PHE A 32 -4.91 -5.41 8.43
N ALA A 33 -4.41 -4.27 7.95
CA ALA A 33 -4.95 -2.97 8.32
C ALA A 33 -6.41 -2.80 7.85
N LEU A 34 -6.75 -3.25 6.64
CA LEU A 34 -8.15 -3.24 6.17
C LEU A 34 -9.05 -4.15 7.01
N ILE A 35 -8.58 -5.34 7.36
CA ILE A 35 -9.30 -6.26 8.26
C ILE A 35 -9.49 -5.60 9.63
N GLN A 36 -8.46 -4.97 10.18
CA GLN A 36 -8.55 -4.28 11.46
C GLN A 36 -9.58 -3.14 11.42
N ILE A 37 -9.62 -2.36 10.34
CA ILE A 37 -10.62 -1.30 10.16
C ILE A 37 -12.03 -1.90 10.16
N LEU A 38 -12.26 -2.97 9.40
CA LEU A 38 -13.55 -3.67 9.35
C LEU A 38 -13.95 -4.22 10.72
N LEU A 39 -13.03 -4.82 11.47
CA LEU A 39 -13.32 -5.39 12.79
C LEU A 39 -13.50 -4.33 13.89
N THR A 40 -12.85 -3.18 13.76
CA THR A 40 -12.89 -2.12 14.79
C THR A 40 -14.06 -1.17 14.57
N HIS A 41 -14.34 -0.82 13.32
CA HIS A 41 -15.32 0.20 12.95
C HIS A 41 -16.53 -0.36 12.21
N GLY A 42 -16.41 -1.51 11.55
CA GLY A 42 -17.42 -1.98 10.62
C GLY A 42 -18.68 -2.62 11.21
N MET A 43 -18.94 -2.34 12.47
CA MET A 43 -20.15 -2.71 13.21
C MET A 43 -20.62 -1.54 14.11
N ALA A 44 -20.07 -0.34 13.93
CA ALA A 44 -20.35 0.80 14.80
C ALA A 44 -21.76 1.38 14.58
N ASP A 45 -22.31 1.24 13.37
CA ASP A 45 -23.70 1.54 13.02
C ASP A 45 -24.66 0.35 13.24
N GLY A 46 -24.14 -0.80 13.69
CA GLY A 46 -24.88 -2.03 13.95
C GLY A 46 -25.11 -2.93 12.74
N LYS A 47 -24.58 -2.59 11.57
CA LYS A 47 -24.57 -3.43 10.36
C LYS A 47 -23.14 -3.82 10.03
N PHE A 48 -22.97 -5.03 9.53
CA PHE A 48 -21.66 -5.45 9.05
C PHE A 48 -21.32 -4.73 7.74
N GLY A 49 -20.27 -3.92 7.73
CA GLY A 49 -19.85 -3.17 6.56
C GLY A 49 -18.86 -2.06 6.88
N LEU A 50 -18.58 -1.18 5.93
CA LEU A 50 -17.94 0.12 6.21
C LEU A 50 -18.83 1.19 5.62
N SER A 51 -19.59 1.85 6.47
CA SER A 51 -20.45 2.96 6.11
C SER A 51 -19.86 4.30 6.59
N VAL A 52 -20.41 5.40 6.08
CA VAL A 52 -20.06 6.74 6.59
C VAL A 52 -20.55 6.88 8.03
N ASP A 53 -21.69 6.26 8.35
CA ASP A 53 -22.28 6.28 9.68
C ASP A 53 -21.38 5.57 10.69
N ASP A 54 -20.69 4.49 10.31
CA ASP A 54 -19.70 3.82 11.17
C ASP A 54 -18.59 4.78 11.62
N ILE A 55 -18.11 5.62 10.71
CA ILE A 55 -17.07 6.63 11.00
C ILE A 55 -17.64 7.72 11.90
N VAL A 56 -18.85 8.22 11.61
CA VAL A 56 -19.52 9.22 12.45
C VAL A 56 -19.70 8.69 13.86
N TYR A 57 -20.26 7.50 14.03
CA TYR A 57 -20.45 6.87 15.33
C TYR A 57 -19.14 6.62 16.06
N SER A 58 -18.09 6.20 15.35
CA SER A 58 -16.78 5.95 15.97
C SER A 58 -16.10 7.23 16.49
N TYR A 59 -16.20 8.35 15.77
CA TYR A 59 -15.46 9.58 16.10
C TYR A 59 -16.33 10.65 16.77
N TYR A 60 -17.52 10.92 16.26
CA TYR A 60 -18.45 11.93 16.78
C TYR A 60 -19.32 11.41 17.94
N GLY A 61 -19.63 10.10 17.90
CA GLY A 61 -20.57 9.44 18.80
C GLY A 61 -22.03 9.65 18.43
N ASN A 62 -22.93 8.85 18.99
CA ASN A 62 -24.36 9.08 18.91
C ASN A 62 -24.81 10.13 19.95
N ARG A 63 -24.86 11.39 19.54
CA ARG A 63 -25.33 12.49 20.41
C ARG A 63 -26.81 12.40 20.81
N SER A 64 -27.59 11.53 20.19
CA SER A 64 -29.02 11.34 20.49
C SER A 64 -29.27 10.14 21.41
N GLY A 65 -28.24 9.41 21.80
CA GLY A 65 -28.35 8.23 22.67
C GLY A 65 -27.12 8.07 23.56
N THR A 66 -27.03 6.92 24.21
CA THR A 66 -25.97 6.58 25.15
C THR A 66 -25.06 5.49 24.59
N VAL A 67 -23.89 5.31 25.18
CA VAL A 67 -22.96 4.25 24.76
C VAL A 67 -23.61 2.88 24.91
N LEU A 68 -24.31 2.65 26.02
CA LEU A 68 -25.01 1.40 26.29
C LEU A 68 -26.14 1.15 25.28
N GLU A 69 -26.94 2.17 24.96
CA GLU A 69 -28.03 2.07 23.98
C GLU A 69 -27.52 1.78 22.57
N GLN A 70 -26.42 2.41 22.16
CA GLN A 70 -25.80 2.17 20.86
C GLN A 70 -25.28 0.73 20.75
N GLN A 71 -24.58 0.23 21.76
CA GLN A 71 -24.06 -1.14 21.77
C GLN A 71 -25.20 -2.17 21.73
N LEU A 72 -26.28 -1.95 22.48
CA LEU A 72 -27.46 -2.83 22.48
C LEU A 72 -28.23 -2.78 21.15
N ASN A 73 -28.13 -1.72 20.36
CA ASN A 73 -28.72 -1.67 19.02
C ASN A 73 -27.76 -2.13 17.91
N GLY A 74 -26.46 -2.22 18.21
CA GLY A 74 -25.40 -2.60 17.27
C GLY A 74 -24.72 -3.93 17.61
N ALA A 75 -23.42 -3.88 17.93
CA ALA A 75 -22.58 -5.07 18.09
C ALA A 75 -23.07 -6.06 19.17
N MET A 76 -23.76 -5.58 20.21
CA MET A 76 -24.30 -6.41 21.29
C MET A 76 -25.78 -6.78 21.12
N LYS A 77 -26.39 -6.43 19.99
CA LYS A 77 -27.82 -6.65 19.72
C LYS A 77 -28.29 -8.09 19.93
N GLN A 78 -27.44 -9.06 19.63
CA GLN A 78 -27.75 -10.49 19.72
C GLN A 78 -27.51 -11.09 21.11
N ASN A 79 -26.96 -10.31 22.06
CA ASN A 79 -26.57 -10.80 23.38
C ASN A 79 -27.71 -10.74 24.42
N ALA A 80 -28.83 -10.10 24.07
CA ALA A 80 -30.05 -10.05 24.88
C ALA A 80 -31.29 -10.09 23.97
N SER A 81 -32.42 -10.57 24.49
CA SER A 81 -33.67 -10.59 23.71
C SER A 81 -34.14 -9.16 23.39
N ASP A 82 -35.00 -9.01 22.37
CA ASP A 82 -35.56 -7.69 22.02
C ASP A 82 -36.26 -7.03 23.22
N GLN A 83 -36.97 -7.82 24.04
CA GLN A 83 -37.63 -7.32 25.24
C GLN A 83 -36.62 -6.87 26.31
N GLN A 84 -35.60 -7.69 26.61
CA GLN A 84 -34.59 -7.35 27.61
C GLN A 84 -33.78 -6.12 27.20
N ARG A 85 -33.45 -5.99 25.91
CA ARG A 85 -32.79 -4.79 25.37
C ARG A 85 -33.67 -3.56 25.52
N PHE A 86 -34.95 -3.68 25.20
CA PHE A 86 -35.89 -2.57 25.35
C PHE A 86 -35.97 -2.10 26.80
N GLU A 87 -36.08 -3.02 27.77
CA GLU A 87 -36.11 -2.70 29.20
C GLU A 87 -34.84 -1.97 29.66
N ILE A 88 -33.65 -2.44 29.24
CA ILE A 88 -32.39 -1.75 29.55
C ILE A 88 -32.33 -0.36 28.91
N ILE A 89 -32.70 -0.24 27.63
CA ILE A 89 -32.67 1.04 26.90
C ILE A 89 -33.65 2.03 27.54
N GLN A 90 -34.82 1.57 27.97
CA GLN A 90 -35.80 2.43 28.64
C GLN A 90 -35.26 2.94 29.97
N TRP A 91 -34.73 2.05 30.83
CA TRP A 91 -34.07 2.45 32.09
C TRP A 91 -32.95 3.49 31.87
N VAL A 92 -32.16 3.32 30.80
CA VAL A 92 -31.11 4.28 30.44
C VAL A 92 -31.70 5.65 30.06
N ARG A 93 -32.78 5.67 29.28
CA ARG A 93 -33.47 6.90 28.87
C ARG A 93 -34.19 7.59 30.02
N ASP A 94 -34.62 6.82 31.02
CA ASP A 94 -35.31 7.30 32.22
C ASP A 94 -34.34 7.90 33.26
N GLY A 95 -33.02 7.84 33.01
CA GLY A 95 -31.99 8.51 33.82
C GLY A 95 -31.00 7.56 34.51
N ALA A 96 -31.12 6.25 34.28
CA ALA A 96 -30.23 5.22 34.80
C ALA A 96 -30.06 5.26 36.33
N ASP A 97 -31.18 5.41 37.05
CA ASP A 97 -31.19 5.45 38.51
C ASP A 97 -30.89 4.06 39.12
N PHE A 98 -30.25 4.06 40.29
CA PHE A 98 -29.85 2.82 40.96
C PHE A 98 -31.02 2.07 41.59
N ASP A 99 -32.03 2.79 42.10
CA ASP A 99 -33.18 2.16 42.73
C ASP A 99 -34.00 1.42 41.66
N GLU A 100 -34.24 2.07 40.52
CA GLU A 100 -34.88 1.44 39.35
C GLU A 100 -34.07 0.27 38.77
N TYR A 101 -32.73 0.36 38.79
CA TYR A 101 -31.86 -0.71 38.32
C TYR A 101 -32.09 -2.02 39.10
N LYS A 102 -32.32 -1.92 40.41
CA LYS A 102 -32.63 -3.06 41.28
C LYS A 102 -34.09 -3.48 41.21
N ASP A 103 -35.00 -2.52 41.29
CA ASP A 103 -36.43 -2.78 41.44
C ASP A 103 -37.08 -3.29 40.14
N ASN A 104 -36.64 -2.80 38.98
CA ASN A 104 -37.20 -3.19 37.68
C ASN A 104 -36.55 -4.46 37.10
N GLY A 105 -35.70 -5.16 37.86
CA GLY A 105 -35.07 -6.40 37.43
C GLY A 105 -33.96 -6.24 36.37
N ILE A 106 -33.53 -5.00 36.09
CA ILE A 106 -32.44 -4.71 35.14
C ILE A 106 -31.13 -5.33 35.62
N GLU A 107 -30.86 -5.29 36.93
CA GLU A 107 -29.70 -5.95 37.55
C GLU A 107 -29.66 -7.44 37.17
N LYS A 108 -30.79 -8.13 37.23
CA LYS A 108 -30.87 -9.55 36.89
C LYS A 108 -30.52 -9.79 35.41
N ILE A 109 -31.01 -8.94 34.50
CA ILE A 109 -30.69 -9.05 33.07
C ILE A 109 -29.20 -8.83 32.83
N ILE A 110 -28.61 -7.79 33.41
CA ILE A 110 -27.18 -7.48 33.28
C ILE A 110 -26.32 -8.61 33.84
N GLN A 111 -26.67 -9.16 35.00
CA GLN A 111 -25.98 -10.28 35.63
C GLN A 111 -26.06 -11.56 34.79
N GLU A 112 -27.23 -11.88 34.25
CA GLU A 112 -27.44 -13.10 33.46
C GLU A 112 -26.81 -13.04 32.05
N ARG A 113 -26.83 -11.87 31.41
CA ARG A 113 -26.48 -11.73 29.98
C ARG A 113 -25.17 -11.02 29.71
N CYS A 114 -24.79 -10.06 30.55
CA CYS A 114 -23.69 -9.15 30.24
C CYS A 114 -22.46 -9.45 31.09
N VAL A 115 -22.62 -9.74 32.38
CA VAL A 115 -21.50 -10.00 33.31
C VAL A 115 -20.68 -11.23 32.94
N MET A 116 -21.24 -12.19 32.20
CA MET A 116 -20.50 -13.34 31.69
C MET A 116 -19.24 -12.93 30.89
N CYS A 117 -19.30 -11.82 30.16
CA CYS A 117 -18.14 -11.24 29.48
C CYS A 117 -17.63 -9.98 30.20
N HIS A 118 -18.53 -9.14 30.72
CA HIS A 118 -18.20 -7.89 31.42
C HIS A 118 -17.91 -8.10 32.91
N ASN A 119 -16.92 -8.93 33.21
CA ASN A 119 -16.48 -9.23 34.59
C ASN A 119 -15.11 -8.61 34.92
N LYS A 120 -14.61 -8.86 36.13
CA LYS A 120 -13.33 -8.32 36.63
C LYS A 120 -12.11 -8.88 35.90
N GLU A 121 -12.21 -10.07 35.32
CA GLU A 121 -11.11 -10.79 34.66
C GLU A 121 -10.99 -10.42 33.18
N ALA A 122 -12.02 -9.80 32.61
CA ALA A 122 -12.03 -9.37 31.22
C ALA A 122 -11.10 -8.17 31.00
N SER A 123 -10.19 -8.32 30.05
CA SER A 123 -9.28 -7.25 29.62
C SER A 123 -9.85 -6.51 28.42
N GLY A 124 -9.85 -5.18 28.48
CA GLY A 124 -10.29 -4.33 27.36
C GLY A 124 -11.79 -4.06 27.28
N ILE A 125 -12.60 -4.54 28.22
CA ILE A 125 -14.04 -4.25 28.33
C ILE A 125 -14.44 -3.85 29.76
N PRO A 126 -15.46 -2.99 29.95
CA PRO A 126 -15.87 -2.51 31.27
C PRO A 126 -16.47 -3.63 32.13
N ASN A 127 -16.21 -3.62 33.44
CA ASN A 127 -16.74 -4.58 34.40
C ASN A 127 -18.11 -4.13 34.93
N PHE A 128 -19.17 -4.89 34.65
CA PHE A 128 -20.54 -4.58 35.05
C PHE A 128 -20.93 -5.11 36.44
N ASN A 129 -20.02 -5.79 37.15
CA ASN A 129 -20.18 -5.99 38.60
C ASN A 129 -20.04 -4.68 39.39
N ASP A 130 -19.50 -3.64 38.76
CA ASP A 130 -19.33 -2.31 39.32
C ASP A 130 -20.35 -1.37 38.66
N PHE A 131 -21.39 -0.97 39.42
CA PHE A 131 -22.48 -0.16 38.92
C PHE A 131 -22.00 1.20 38.40
N GLU A 132 -20.97 1.80 39.01
CA GLU A 132 -20.42 3.09 38.56
C GLU A 132 -19.87 2.99 37.13
N LYS A 133 -19.25 1.85 36.79
CA LYS A 133 -18.75 1.60 35.42
C LYS A 133 -19.87 1.37 34.42
N LEU A 134 -20.98 0.76 34.84
CA LEU A 134 -22.17 0.62 34.01
C LEU A 134 -22.84 1.99 33.79
N LYS A 135 -23.01 2.76 34.88
CA LYS A 135 -23.59 4.11 34.87
C LYS A 135 -22.77 5.08 34.02
N ALA A 136 -21.45 4.96 34.00
CA ALA A 136 -20.61 5.75 33.09
C ALA A 136 -20.91 5.51 31.60
N LEU A 137 -21.57 4.40 31.22
CA LEU A 137 -21.95 4.10 29.84
C LEU A 137 -23.39 4.50 29.51
N THR A 138 -24.17 4.93 30.50
CA THR A 138 -25.50 5.50 30.31
C THR A 138 -25.44 7.00 30.04
N THR A 139 -24.24 7.59 30.03
CA THR A 139 -24.05 8.96 29.55
C THR A 139 -24.08 9.02 28.02
N GLN A 140 -24.29 10.23 27.50
CA GLN A 140 -24.29 10.49 26.06
C GLN A 140 -23.04 9.94 25.39
N ASP A 141 -23.21 9.27 24.25
CA ASP A 141 -22.08 8.75 23.48
C ASP A 141 -21.37 9.91 22.76
N GLU A 142 -20.13 10.15 23.17
CA GLU A 142 -19.27 11.14 22.51
C GLU A 142 -18.37 10.53 21.44
N GLY A 143 -18.33 9.21 21.27
CA GLY A 143 -17.38 8.52 20.39
C GLY A 143 -15.94 8.60 20.91
N ALA A 144 -14.96 8.66 20.01
CA ALA A 144 -13.55 8.62 20.36
C ALA A 144 -13.14 9.69 21.41
N THR A 145 -12.39 9.27 22.43
CA THR A 145 -11.85 10.18 23.45
C THR A 145 -10.67 10.98 22.91
N LEU A 146 -10.42 12.17 23.45
CA LEU A 146 -9.26 13.00 23.06
C LEU A 146 -7.93 12.26 23.26
N ALA A 147 -7.82 11.45 24.31
CA ALA A 147 -6.64 10.64 24.59
C ALA A 147 -6.45 9.55 23.52
N SER A 148 -7.52 8.86 23.13
CA SER A 148 -7.48 7.87 22.04
C SER A 148 -7.09 8.52 20.72
N LEU A 149 -7.71 9.67 20.40
CA LEU A 149 -7.46 10.40 19.17
C LEU A 149 -6.03 10.92 19.09
N THR A 150 -5.48 11.44 20.19
CA THR A 150 -4.07 11.87 20.28
C THR A 150 -3.11 10.70 20.07
N ARG A 151 -3.36 9.57 20.75
CA ARG A 151 -2.55 8.35 20.60
C ARG A 151 -2.60 7.82 19.16
N GLY A 152 -3.79 7.71 18.59
CA GLY A 152 -4.03 7.26 17.23
C GLY A 152 -3.31 8.15 16.21
N SER A 153 -3.46 9.48 16.35
CA SER A 153 -2.79 10.48 15.52
C SER A 153 -1.27 10.32 15.58
N HIS A 154 -0.69 10.16 16.77
CA HIS A 154 0.75 9.98 16.94
C HIS A 154 1.27 8.72 16.24
N ILE A 155 0.64 7.57 16.49
CA ILE A 155 1.08 6.28 15.91
C ILE A 155 0.91 6.28 14.38
N HIS A 156 -0.22 6.76 13.87
CA HIS A 156 -0.49 6.77 12.43
C HIS A 156 0.41 7.73 11.68
N MET A 157 0.60 8.96 12.19
CA MET A 157 1.42 9.96 11.52
C MET A 157 2.87 9.50 11.37
N PHE A 158 3.46 8.93 12.42
CA PHE A 158 4.83 8.42 12.34
C PHE A 158 4.92 7.13 11.53
N GLY A 159 4.08 6.14 11.84
CA GLY A 159 4.13 4.82 11.21
C GLY A 159 3.92 4.88 9.70
N ILE A 160 2.87 5.56 9.26
CA ILE A 160 2.51 5.66 7.83
C ILE A 160 3.56 6.50 7.06
N SER A 161 4.12 7.55 7.68
CA SER A 161 5.18 8.34 7.05
C SER A 161 6.43 7.51 6.74
N PHE A 162 6.84 6.62 7.65
CA PHE A 162 7.96 5.71 7.38
C PHE A 162 7.65 4.73 6.25
N ILE A 163 6.44 4.17 6.23
CA ILE A 163 6.01 3.26 5.16
C ILE A 163 6.11 3.97 3.79
N PHE A 164 5.51 5.14 3.66
CA PHE A 164 5.53 5.89 2.40
C PHE A 164 6.91 6.41 2.03
N MET A 165 7.77 6.70 3.02
CA MET A 165 9.16 7.07 2.75
C MET A 165 9.91 5.91 2.07
N PHE A 166 9.86 4.70 2.62
CA PHE A 166 10.56 3.55 2.05
C PHE A 166 9.94 3.11 0.71
N VAL A 167 8.62 3.03 0.61
CA VAL A 167 7.93 2.72 -0.66
C VAL A 167 8.27 3.79 -1.72
N GLY A 168 8.27 5.07 -1.33
CA GLY A 168 8.60 6.19 -2.21
C GLY A 168 10.05 6.17 -2.67
N ILE A 169 11.00 5.83 -1.79
CA ILE A 169 12.41 5.64 -2.15
C ILE A 169 12.55 4.53 -3.19
N ILE A 170 11.95 3.36 -2.97
CA ILE A 170 12.00 2.24 -3.92
C ILE A 170 11.41 2.67 -5.27
N PHE A 171 10.22 3.28 -5.24
CA PHE A 171 9.54 3.75 -6.44
C PHE A 171 10.28 4.86 -7.18
N SER A 172 11.10 5.67 -6.49
CA SER A 172 11.90 6.73 -7.12
C SER A 172 12.88 6.18 -8.18
N PHE A 173 13.34 4.93 -8.01
CA PHE A 173 14.21 4.22 -8.96
C PHE A 173 13.46 3.68 -10.19
N SER A 174 12.13 3.81 -10.26
CA SER A 174 11.35 3.35 -11.41
C SER A 174 11.73 4.07 -12.70
N GLN A 175 11.68 3.42 -13.87
CA GLN A 175 12.00 4.05 -15.16
C GLN A 175 10.74 4.36 -15.98
N THR A 176 9.69 3.56 -15.83
CA THR A 176 8.47 3.63 -16.65
C THR A 176 7.69 4.91 -16.43
N THR A 177 7.86 5.54 -15.26
CA THR A 177 7.08 6.71 -14.85
C THR A 177 7.87 8.00 -15.03
N SER A 178 7.23 9.03 -15.61
CA SER A 178 7.84 10.35 -15.76
C SER A 178 8.07 11.02 -14.39
N VAL A 179 9.07 11.91 -14.31
CA VAL A 179 9.43 12.60 -13.05
C VAL A 179 8.23 13.33 -12.44
N LYS A 180 7.34 13.92 -13.26
CA LYS A 180 6.14 14.61 -12.78
C LYS A 180 5.23 13.67 -11.99
N TYR A 181 4.91 12.51 -12.56
CA TYR A 181 4.04 11.52 -11.91
C TYR A 181 4.72 10.88 -10.70
N LYS A 182 6.05 10.74 -10.72
CA LYS A 182 6.79 10.29 -9.54
C LYS A 182 6.65 11.26 -8.37
N CYS A 183 6.89 12.55 -8.60
CA CYS A 183 6.77 13.57 -7.57
C CYS A 183 5.34 13.62 -6.99
N ILE A 184 4.32 13.49 -7.85
CA ILE A 184 2.92 13.45 -7.40
C ILE A 184 2.68 12.20 -6.54
N ALA A 185 3.02 11.01 -7.03
CA ALA A 185 2.79 9.76 -6.30
C ALA A 185 3.57 9.67 -4.97
N ILE A 186 4.76 10.26 -4.90
CA ILE A 186 5.56 10.30 -3.67
C ILE A 186 5.02 11.36 -2.71
N GLY A 187 4.59 12.53 -3.19
CA GLY A 187 4.11 13.62 -2.33
C GLY A 187 2.68 13.45 -1.84
N MET A 188 1.81 12.87 -2.67
CA MET A 188 0.37 12.69 -2.43
C MET A 188 0.05 12.03 -1.08
N PRO A 189 0.69 10.90 -0.68
CA PRO A 189 0.39 10.24 0.58
C PRO A 189 0.59 11.13 1.81
N TYR A 190 1.59 12.02 1.81
CA TYR A 190 1.84 12.90 2.95
C TYR A 190 0.75 13.96 3.10
N VAL A 191 0.28 14.52 1.99
CA VAL A 191 -0.83 15.48 1.99
C VAL A 191 -2.10 14.81 2.50
N PHE A 192 -2.40 13.61 1.99
CA PHE A 192 -3.59 12.87 2.41
C PHE A 192 -3.48 12.30 3.83
N LEU A 193 -2.29 11.96 4.31
CA LEU A 193 -2.08 11.55 5.71
C LEU A 193 -2.40 12.68 6.68
N ILE A 194 -1.96 13.90 6.37
CA ILE A 194 -2.29 15.08 7.18
C ILE A 194 -3.81 15.33 7.12
N ALA A 195 -4.40 15.27 5.93
CA ALA A 195 -5.84 15.45 5.75
C ALA A 195 -6.65 14.39 6.51
N ASP A 196 -6.21 13.13 6.50
CA ASP A 196 -6.85 12.01 7.21
C ASP A 196 -6.86 12.26 8.72
N ILE A 197 -5.70 12.54 9.32
CA ILE A 197 -5.64 12.82 10.76
C ILE A 197 -6.48 14.03 11.13
N LEU A 198 -6.37 15.13 10.38
CA LEU A 198 -7.20 16.32 10.61
C LEU A 198 -8.69 16.00 10.49
N SER A 199 -9.08 15.14 9.54
CA SER A 199 -10.47 14.74 9.36
C SER A 199 -11.02 13.95 10.54
N TRP A 200 -10.21 13.17 11.26
CA TRP A 200 -10.66 12.49 12.48
C TRP A 200 -11.01 13.49 13.59
N TRP A 201 -10.14 14.49 13.78
CA TRP A 201 -10.37 15.59 14.72
C TRP A 201 -11.58 16.43 14.33
N LEU A 202 -11.75 16.74 13.04
CA LEU A 202 -12.92 17.48 12.58
C LEU A 202 -14.21 16.67 12.74
N THR A 203 -14.17 15.36 12.45
CA THR A 203 -15.34 14.47 12.59
C THR A 203 -15.81 14.37 14.03
N LYS A 204 -14.89 14.39 15.00
CA LYS A 204 -15.22 14.44 16.44
C LYS A 204 -16.12 15.61 16.83
N PHE A 205 -16.04 16.74 16.12
CA PHE A 205 -16.87 17.93 16.38
C PHE A 205 -18.01 18.12 15.37
N PHE A 206 -17.82 17.64 14.13
CA PHE A 206 -18.74 17.85 13.03
C PHE A 206 -18.85 16.58 12.17
N PRO A 207 -19.98 15.86 12.20
CA PRO A 207 -20.10 14.53 11.58
C PRO A 207 -19.93 14.55 10.05
N PHE A 208 -20.14 15.69 9.39
CA PHE A 208 -19.97 15.86 7.94
C PHE A 208 -18.55 15.50 7.45
N PHE A 209 -17.52 15.70 8.27
CA PHE A 209 -16.13 15.42 7.88
C PHE A 209 -15.79 13.93 7.81
N ALA A 210 -16.71 13.02 8.17
CA ALA A 210 -16.53 11.58 7.97
C ALA A 210 -16.24 11.23 6.49
N TRP A 211 -16.81 11.96 5.55
CA TRP A 211 -16.49 11.81 4.12
C TRP A 211 -15.04 12.15 3.79
N LEU A 212 -14.47 13.14 4.48
CA LEU A 212 -13.08 13.53 4.28
C LEU A 212 -12.12 12.41 4.72
N VAL A 213 -12.46 11.66 5.77
CA VAL A 213 -11.72 10.45 6.21
C VAL A 213 -11.64 9.44 5.06
N ILE A 214 -12.78 9.16 4.42
CA ILE A 214 -12.86 8.19 3.32
C ILE A 214 -12.02 8.66 2.13
N PHE A 215 -12.19 9.91 1.69
CA PHE A 215 -11.43 10.45 0.56
C PHE A 215 -9.93 10.48 0.85
N ALA A 216 -9.53 10.79 2.08
CA ALA A 216 -8.13 10.82 2.45
C ALA A 216 -7.49 9.43 2.47
N GLY A 217 -8.18 8.45 3.06
CA GLY A 217 -7.79 7.04 3.01
C GLY A 217 -7.67 6.52 1.57
N MET A 218 -8.66 6.81 0.72
CA MET A 218 -8.63 6.44 -0.70
C MET A 218 -7.46 7.07 -1.45
N GLY A 219 -7.16 8.35 -1.21
CA GLY A 219 -6.04 9.04 -1.83
C GLY A 219 -4.70 8.37 -1.50
N MET A 220 -4.49 8.02 -0.22
CA MET A 220 -3.32 7.25 0.21
C MET A 220 -3.27 5.87 -0.43
N ALA A 221 -4.40 5.15 -0.47
CA ALA A 221 -4.51 3.81 -1.05
C ALA A 221 -4.13 3.78 -2.53
N VAL A 222 -4.66 4.71 -3.32
CA VAL A 222 -4.35 4.82 -4.76
C VAL A 222 -2.86 5.08 -4.97
N SER A 223 -2.29 6.00 -4.20
CA SER A 223 -0.87 6.33 -4.31
C SER A 223 0.03 5.16 -3.91
N PHE A 224 -0.32 4.47 -2.81
CA PHE A 224 0.36 3.24 -2.39
C PHE A 224 0.30 2.18 -3.47
N MET A 225 -0.89 1.85 -3.97
CA MET A 225 -1.08 0.80 -4.98
C MET A 225 -0.31 1.10 -6.27
N PHE A 226 -0.31 2.35 -6.72
CA PHE A 226 0.45 2.76 -7.89
C PHE A 226 1.95 2.55 -7.69
N MET A 227 2.53 3.05 -6.60
CA MET A 227 3.96 2.90 -6.32
C MET A 227 4.37 1.43 -6.07
N TRP A 228 3.55 0.70 -5.32
CA TRP A 228 3.78 -0.70 -4.99
C TRP A 228 3.76 -1.58 -6.23
N PHE A 229 2.71 -1.46 -7.06
CA PHE A 229 2.53 -2.27 -8.25
C PHE A 229 3.64 -1.99 -9.28
N THR A 230 3.88 -0.72 -9.60
CA THR A 230 4.92 -0.34 -10.56
C THR A 230 6.31 -0.81 -10.14
N SER A 231 6.64 -0.71 -8.85
CA SER A 231 7.95 -1.14 -8.34
C SER A 231 8.16 -2.65 -8.48
N ILE A 232 7.15 -3.47 -8.14
CA ILE A 232 7.24 -4.94 -8.28
C ILE A 232 7.33 -5.32 -9.76
N MET A 233 6.47 -4.74 -10.59
CA MET A 233 6.44 -5.03 -12.02
C MET A 233 7.81 -4.71 -12.66
N GLU A 234 8.37 -3.53 -12.39
CA GLU A 234 9.67 -3.12 -12.93
C GLU A 234 10.84 -3.99 -12.49
N MET A 235 10.86 -4.48 -11.25
CA MET A 235 11.96 -5.33 -10.79
C MET A 235 11.99 -6.70 -11.47
N TRP A 236 10.82 -7.28 -11.77
CA TRP A 236 10.72 -8.70 -12.14
C TRP A 236 10.19 -8.98 -13.55
N LEU A 237 9.33 -8.12 -14.10
CA LEU A 237 8.61 -8.39 -15.36
C LEU A 237 9.15 -7.57 -16.54
N PHE A 238 9.78 -6.43 -16.30
CA PHE A 238 10.44 -5.67 -17.36
C PHE A 238 11.80 -6.28 -17.68
N LYS A 239 12.07 -6.52 -18.97
CA LYS A 239 13.34 -7.08 -19.42
C LYS A 239 14.48 -6.10 -19.07
N PRO A 240 15.55 -6.55 -18.39
CA PRO A 240 16.73 -5.73 -18.20
C PRO A 240 17.29 -5.39 -19.58
N VAL A 241 17.49 -4.11 -19.86
CA VAL A 241 18.28 -3.71 -21.02
C VAL A 241 19.70 -3.80 -20.51
N TYR A 242 20.30 -4.99 -20.63
CA TYR A 242 21.70 -5.21 -20.32
C TYR A 242 22.50 -4.26 -21.22
N VAL A 243 22.82 -3.09 -20.68
CA VAL A 243 23.95 -2.33 -21.19
C VAL A 243 25.13 -3.09 -20.63
N ASP A 244 25.66 -4.05 -21.39
CA ASP A 244 27.02 -4.52 -21.21
C ASP A 244 27.90 -3.28 -21.32
N GLY A 245 28.12 -2.65 -20.16
CA GLY A 245 28.80 -1.38 -20.09
C GLY A 245 30.18 -1.59 -20.69
N ILE A 246 30.54 -0.74 -21.64
CA ILE A 246 31.92 -0.61 -22.13
C ILE A 246 32.91 -0.61 -20.96
N TRP A 247 32.48 -0.15 -19.78
CA TRP A 247 33.19 -0.18 -18.51
C TRP A 247 33.45 -1.57 -17.91
N THR A 248 32.49 -2.50 -17.89
CA THR A 248 32.74 -3.87 -17.40
C THR A 248 33.64 -4.62 -18.36
N HIS A 249 33.50 -4.38 -19.67
CA HIS A 249 34.42 -4.90 -20.68
C HIS A 249 35.84 -4.30 -20.53
N TYR A 250 35.94 -2.99 -20.30
CA TYR A 250 37.20 -2.30 -20.04
C TYR A 250 37.88 -2.79 -18.76
N GLN A 251 37.14 -2.97 -17.66
CA GLN A 251 37.71 -3.50 -16.42
C GLN A 251 38.16 -4.95 -16.57
N ARG A 252 37.42 -5.77 -17.32
CA ARG A 252 37.81 -7.15 -17.61
C ARG A 252 39.04 -7.21 -18.50
N ILE A 253 39.12 -6.37 -19.53
CA ILE A 253 40.30 -6.24 -20.40
C ILE A 253 41.49 -5.72 -19.60
N LYS A 254 41.30 -4.70 -18.77
CA LYS A 254 42.35 -4.14 -17.92
C LYS A 254 42.86 -5.17 -16.92
N ALA A 255 41.97 -5.91 -16.25
CA ALA A 255 42.35 -6.98 -15.34
C ALA A 255 43.09 -8.12 -16.06
N ASP A 256 42.68 -8.47 -17.29
CA ASP A 256 43.35 -9.51 -18.09
C ASP A 256 44.71 -9.04 -18.63
N LEU A 257 44.86 -7.74 -18.92
CA LEU A 257 46.12 -7.09 -19.31
C LEU A 257 47.08 -6.97 -18.12
N ASP A 258 46.57 -6.55 -16.96
CA ASP A 258 47.35 -6.44 -15.71
C ASP A 258 47.79 -7.82 -15.21
N ALA A 259 46.96 -8.86 -15.41
CA ALA A 259 47.27 -10.23 -14.99
C ALA A 259 48.24 -10.99 -15.92
N LYS A 260 48.24 -10.68 -17.23
CA LYS A 260 49.03 -11.43 -18.24
C LYS A 260 50.26 -10.70 -18.74
N GLY A 261 50.44 -9.43 -18.35
CA GLY A 261 51.52 -8.57 -18.83
C GLY A 261 51.41 -8.26 -20.32
N HIS A 262 52.11 -7.21 -20.75
CA HIS A 262 52.06 -6.70 -22.13
C HIS A 262 52.45 -7.71 -23.21
N GLU A 263 53.13 -8.81 -22.85
CA GLU A 263 53.55 -9.86 -23.79
C GLU A 263 52.41 -10.81 -24.23
N GLY A 264 51.40 -11.02 -23.39
CA GLY A 264 50.25 -11.87 -23.71
C GLY A 264 49.27 -11.25 -24.71
N PHE A 265 49.22 -9.92 -24.78
CA PHE A 265 48.38 -9.18 -25.74
C PHE A 265 49.06 -9.04 -27.10
N LEU A 266 50.36 -8.73 -27.11
CA LEU A 266 51.16 -8.62 -28.33
C LEU A 266 51.31 -9.96 -29.07
N SER A 267 51.35 -11.09 -28.36
CA SER A 267 51.36 -12.42 -28.97
C SER A 267 50.03 -12.83 -29.63
N LYS A 268 48.91 -12.17 -29.28
CA LYS A 268 47.58 -12.40 -29.89
C LYS A 268 47.26 -11.45 -31.05
N LEU A 269 48.04 -10.39 -31.22
CA LEU A 269 47.91 -9.43 -32.32
C LEU A 269 47.96 -10.09 -33.71
N PRO A 270 48.89 -11.03 -34.00
CA PRO A 270 48.93 -11.71 -35.30
C PRO A 270 47.68 -12.55 -35.57
N LEU A 271 47.07 -13.11 -34.52
CA LEU A 271 45.90 -13.97 -34.61
C LEU A 271 44.62 -13.15 -34.86
N LEU A 272 44.51 -11.97 -34.25
CA LEU A 272 43.46 -10.99 -34.53
C LEU A 272 43.57 -10.38 -35.93
N VAL A 273 44.78 -10.02 -36.38
CA VAL A 273 45.03 -9.53 -37.74
C VAL A 273 44.73 -10.61 -38.78
N GLY A 274 45.10 -11.87 -38.52
CA GLY A 274 44.78 -13.01 -39.37
C GLY A 274 43.28 -13.31 -39.46
N PHE A 275 42.54 -13.17 -38.35
CA PHE A 275 41.08 -13.35 -38.32
C PHE A 275 40.35 -12.23 -39.06
N MET A 276 40.83 -10.98 -38.95
CA MET A 276 40.30 -9.83 -39.66
C MET A 276 40.57 -9.95 -41.19
N GLY A 277 41.75 -10.44 -41.58
CA GLY A 277 42.07 -10.73 -42.99
C GLY A 277 41.22 -11.86 -43.60
N LYS A 278 40.93 -12.93 -42.84
CA LYS A 278 40.01 -14.00 -43.27
C LYS A 278 38.56 -13.52 -43.38
N SER A 279 38.10 -12.73 -42.41
CA SER A 279 36.74 -12.15 -42.43
C SER A 279 36.58 -11.18 -43.59
N LEU A 280 37.58 -10.35 -43.88
CA LEU A 280 37.55 -9.43 -45.02
C LEU A 280 37.49 -10.22 -46.35
N LYS A 281 38.29 -11.29 -46.49
CA LYS A 281 38.22 -12.18 -47.67
C LYS A 281 36.84 -12.82 -47.83
N GLN A 282 36.23 -13.31 -46.75
CA GLN A 282 34.91 -13.93 -46.77
C GLN A 282 33.80 -12.91 -47.10
N VAL A 283 33.87 -11.70 -46.55
CA VAL A 283 32.92 -10.62 -46.84
C VAL A 283 33.06 -10.13 -48.29
N THR A 284 34.29 -10.02 -48.81
CA THR A 284 34.50 -9.66 -50.22
C THR A 284 34.01 -10.74 -51.17
N ALA A 285 34.23 -12.03 -50.85
CA ALA A 285 33.75 -13.15 -51.65
C ALA A 285 32.23 -13.29 -51.62
N PHE A 286 31.61 -13.11 -50.45
CA PHE A 286 30.16 -13.11 -50.29
C PHE A 286 29.49 -11.91 -50.99
N GLY A 287 30.13 -10.74 -50.95
CA GLY A 287 29.68 -9.53 -51.64
C GLY A 287 29.71 -9.68 -53.16
N THR A 288 30.76 -10.27 -53.72
CA THR A 288 30.85 -10.52 -55.17
C THR A 288 29.87 -11.60 -55.63
N GLU A 289 29.67 -12.67 -54.85
CA GLU A 289 28.68 -13.71 -55.17
C GLU A 289 27.25 -13.16 -55.16
N LYS A 290 26.86 -12.42 -54.12
CA LYS A 290 25.53 -11.78 -54.07
C LYS A 290 25.33 -10.71 -55.14
N TRP A 291 26.38 -9.98 -55.50
CA TRP A 291 26.32 -8.99 -56.58
C TRP A 291 26.10 -9.64 -57.94
N LEU A 292 26.77 -10.76 -58.24
CA LEU A 292 26.58 -11.51 -59.50
C LEU A 292 25.23 -12.24 -59.55
N ALA A 293 24.77 -12.80 -58.43
CA ALA A 293 23.53 -13.56 -58.36
C ALA A 293 22.26 -12.68 -58.32
N ILE A 294 22.32 -11.52 -57.65
CA ILE A 294 21.13 -10.68 -57.40
C ILE A 294 21.28 -9.30 -58.06
N GLY A 295 22.42 -8.62 -57.87
CA GLY A 295 22.60 -7.23 -58.34
C GLY A 295 22.66 -7.09 -59.87
N LEU A 296 23.48 -7.92 -60.53
CA LEU A 296 23.68 -7.90 -61.97
C LEU A 296 22.40 -8.20 -62.79
N PRO A 297 21.58 -9.22 -62.46
CA PRO A 297 20.33 -9.47 -63.17
C PRO A 297 19.26 -8.39 -62.93
N LEU A 298 19.21 -7.77 -61.74
CA LEU A 298 18.28 -6.67 -61.44
C LEU A 298 18.58 -5.42 -62.27
N ILE A 299 19.87 -5.10 -62.44
CA ILE A 299 20.32 -3.99 -63.30
C ILE A 299 20.04 -4.30 -64.78
N ARG A 300 20.23 -5.55 -65.22
CA ARG A 300 19.87 -5.98 -66.59
C ARG A 300 18.36 -5.91 -66.85
N GLN A 301 17.52 -6.16 -65.85
CA GLN A 301 16.07 -5.99 -65.96
C GLN A 301 15.67 -4.51 -65.98
N LEU A 302 16.29 -3.67 -65.15
CA LEU A 302 16.05 -2.22 -65.13
C LEU A 302 16.50 -1.51 -66.42
N LEU A 303 17.49 -2.07 -67.14
CA LEU A 303 17.97 -1.53 -68.41
C LEU A 303 17.19 -2.02 -69.65
N LYS A 304 16.28 -3.01 -69.52
CA LYS A 304 15.36 -3.38 -70.61
C LYS A 304 14.11 -2.50 -70.54
N LYS A 305 14.08 -1.44 -71.37
CA LYS A 305 12.85 -0.64 -71.61
C LYS A 305 11.71 -1.55 -72.09
N PRO A 306 10.44 -1.23 -71.76
CA PRO A 306 9.29 -1.89 -72.35
C PRO A 306 9.19 -1.47 -73.83
N THR A 307 9.34 -2.42 -74.74
CA THR A 307 8.91 -2.27 -76.13
C THR A 307 7.43 -2.59 -76.23
N GLU A 308 6.69 -1.64 -76.80
CA GLU A 308 5.26 -1.68 -77.17
C GLU A 308 4.78 -3.03 -77.71
N LYS A 309 3.74 -3.59 -77.10
CA LYS A 309 2.38 -3.73 -77.67
C LYS A 309 1.43 -4.41 -76.68
#